data_AF-A0A961MNX8-F1
#
_entry.id   AF-A0A961MNX8-F1
#
_cell.length_a   1.000
_cell.length_b   1.000
_cell.length_c   1.000
_cell.angle_alpha   90.00
_cell.angle_beta   90.00
_cell.angle_gamma   90.00
#
_symmetry.space_group_name_H-M   'P 1'
#
loop_
_entity.id
_entity.type
_entity.pdbx_description
1 polymer ?
#
loop_
_entity_poly.entity_id
_entity_poly.type
_entity_poly.pdbx_seq_one_letter_code
_entity_poly.pdbx_strand_id
1 'polypeptide(L)'
;PSAAAIHDLVRGIPQGIYVARGYAATANLALPATVFRALGGFDAARFSGGDADFCRRAGGAGHGIRLVEGACVAHPARADWAAIAAKARRVKGGQIASGSRVRRLAWSLRTLVPPFRESLAYLARPHPWRHRLVAVVIRFRLWGVELAETARLLAGGRPERR
;
A
#
# COMPACT_ATOMS: atom_id res chain seq x y z
N PRO A 1 -19.29 10.26 -5.78
CA PRO A 1 -18.44 9.44 -4.87
C PRO A 1 -18.10 10.26 -3.61
N SER A 2 -17.94 9.61 -2.45
CA SER A 2 -17.50 10.31 -1.23
C SER A 2 -16.06 10.81 -1.35
N ALA A 3 -15.61 11.69 -0.46
CA ALA A 3 -14.22 12.17 -0.45
C ALA A 3 -13.21 11.01 -0.27
N ALA A 4 -13.54 10.01 0.53
CA ALA A 4 -12.72 8.81 0.71
C ALA A 4 -12.65 7.98 -0.59
N ALA A 5 -13.79 7.78 -1.26
CA ALA A 5 -13.83 7.06 -2.53
C ALA A 5 -13.06 7.80 -3.63
N ILE A 6 -13.17 9.14 -3.68
CA ILE A 6 -12.38 9.97 -4.60
C ILE A 6 -10.89 9.75 -4.37
N HIS A 7 -10.42 9.78 -3.12
CA HIS A 7 -9.01 9.52 -2.81
C HIS A 7 -8.56 8.12 -3.23
N ASP A 8 -9.34 7.07 -2.92
CA ASP A 8 -8.99 5.68 -3.27
C ASP A 8 -8.95 5.49 -4.80
N LEU A 9 -9.84 6.16 -5.56
CA LEU A 9 -9.84 6.19 -7.02
C LEU A 9 -8.60 6.88 -7.60
N VAL A 10 -8.29 8.11 -7.13
CA VAL A 10 -7.13 8.87 -7.64
C VAL A 10 -5.80 8.19 -7.30
N ARG A 11 -5.71 7.59 -6.10
CA ARG A 11 -4.53 6.82 -5.70
C ARG A 11 -4.40 5.54 -6.53
N GLY A 12 -5.51 4.83 -6.72
CA GLY A 12 -5.61 3.63 -7.53
C GLY A 12 -4.70 2.49 -7.07
N ILE A 13 -4.63 1.46 -7.92
CA ILE A 13 -3.72 0.31 -7.78
C ILE A 13 -2.97 0.21 -9.12
N PRO A 14 -1.92 1.05 -9.35
CA PRO A 14 -1.23 1.10 -10.63
C PRO A 14 -0.34 -0.14 -10.85
N GLN A 15 -0.95 -1.25 -11.29
CA GLN A 15 -0.26 -2.54 -11.47
C GLN A 15 1.01 -2.44 -12.31
N GLY A 16 1.01 -1.67 -13.41
CA GLY A 16 2.21 -1.48 -14.23
C GLY A 16 3.41 -0.91 -13.46
N ILE A 17 3.18 0.02 -12.52
CA ILE A 17 4.24 0.55 -11.66
C ILE A 17 4.74 -0.52 -10.68
N TYR A 18 3.85 -1.39 -10.21
CA TYR A 18 4.23 -2.47 -9.29
C TYR A 18 5.04 -3.54 -10.02
N VAL A 19 4.61 -3.94 -11.22
CA VAL A 19 5.30 -4.96 -12.04
C VAL A 19 6.71 -4.49 -12.38
N ALA A 20 6.88 -3.21 -12.75
CA ALA A 20 8.21 -2.62 -12.97
C ALA A 20 9.12 -2.64 -11.72
N ARG A 21 8.54 -2.81 -10.52
CA ARG A 21 9.26 -2.97 -9.24
C ARG A 21 9.35 -4.43 -8.78
N GLY A 22 8.98 -5.38 -9.64
CA GLY A 22 9.08 -6.82 -9.37
C GLY A 22 7.95 -7.38 -8.49
N TYR A 23 6.77 -6.74 -8.44
CA TYR A 23 5.62 -7.29 -7.72
C TYR A 23 4.27 -6.88 -8.32
N ALA A 24 3.17 -7.46 -7.86
CA ALA A 24 1.82 -7.00 -8.20
C ALA A 24 0.90 -7.15 -6.99
N ALA A 25 -0.17 -6.36 -6.93
CA ALA A 25 -1.16 -6.49 -5.86
C ALA A 25 -1.86 -7.85 -5.96
N THR A 26 -1.98 -8.58 -4.84
CA THR A 26 -2.60 -9.93 -4.81
C THR A 26 -4.01 -9.95 -5.38
N ALA A 27 -4.76 -8.85 -5.24
CA ALA A 27 -6.12 -8.74 -5.77
C ALA A 27 -6.21 -8.89 -7.30
N ASN A 28 -5.09 -8.77 -8.03
CA ASN A 28 -5.01 -9.01 -9.46
C ASN A 28 -3.65 -9.65 -9.82
N LEU A 29 -3.33 -10.77 -9.18
CA LEU A 29 -2.11 -11.56 -9.42
C LEU A 29 -2.50 -13.03 -9.61
N ALA A 30 -2.08 -13.62 -10.73
CA ALA A 30 -2.18 -15.05 -11.00
C ALA A 30 -0.78 -15.68 -11.02
N LEU A 31 -0.65 -16.89 -10.47
CA LEU A 31 0.62 -17.61 -10.40
C LEU A 31 0.40 -19.13 -10.30
N PRO A 32 1.36 -19.97 -10.72
CA PRO A 32 1.24 -21.42 -10.61
C PRO A 32 1.18 -21.87 -9.16
N ALA A 33 0.20 -22.72 -8.83
CA ALA A 33 0.04 -23.28 -7.48
C ALA A 33 1.29 -24.06 -7.00
N THR A 34 2.04 -24.66 -7.92
CA THR A 34 3.31 -25.33 -7.63
C THR A 34 4.36 -24.36 -7.09
N VAL A 35 4.53 -23.21 -7.73
CA VAL A 35 5.44 -22.14 -7.26
C VAL A 35 5.00 -21.58 -5.91
N PHE A 36 3.69 -21.37 -5.72
CA PHE A 36 3.15 -20.91 -4.44
C PHE A 36 3.54 -21.84 -3.29
N ARG A 37 3.30 -23.15 -3.48
CA ARG A 37 3.58 -24.18 -2.47
C ARG A 37 5.08 -24.35 -2.25
N ALA A 38 5.88 -24.39 -3.33
CA ALA A 38 7.33 -24.55 -3.25
C ALA A 38 8.00 -23.41 -2.48
N LEU A 39 7.46 -22.19 -2.57
CA LEU A 39 7.96 -21.02 -1.86
C LEU A 39 7.27 -20.78 -0.50
N GLY A 40 6.50 -21.73 0.01
CA GLY A 40 5.88 -21.61 1.34
C GLY A 40 4.76 -20.57 1.46
N GLY A 41 4.15 -20.17 0.35
CA GLY A 41 2.99 -19.27 0.33
C GLY A 41 3.25 -17.85 0.84
N PHE A 42 2.19 -17.18 1.33
CA PHE A 42 2.30 -15.85 1.95
C PHE A 42 2.65 -15.96 3.44
N ASP A 43 3.50 -15.06 3.90
CA ASP A 43 3.86 -14.94 5.31
C ASP A 43 2.70 -14.32 6.12
N ALA A 44 2.00 -15.16 6.89
CA ALA A 44 0.84 -14.79 7.70
C ALA A 44 1.18 -13.85 8.88
N ALA A 45 2.46 -13.71 9.25
CA ALA A 45 2.86 -12.76 10.28
C ALA A 45 2.86 -11.30 9.78
N ARG A 46 2.79 -11.09 8.45
CA ARG A 46 2.83 -9.76 7.85
C ARG A 46 1.48 -9.06 7.90
N PHE A 47 1.55 -7.80 8.31
CA PHE A 47 0.39 -6.89 8.33
C PHE A 47 0.11 -6.29 6.95
N SER A 48 1.13 -6.15 6.10
CA SER A 48 1.03 -5.59 4.75
C SER A 48 2.23 -5.99 3.89
N GLY A 49 2.09 -5.90 2.57
CA GLY A 49 3.18 -6.13 1.62
C GLY A 49 3.55 -7.60 1.40
N GLY A 50 2.66 -8.53 1.75
CA GLY A 50 2.85 -9.97 1.51
C GLY A 50 2.91 -10.33 0.03
N ASP A 51 2.15 -9.59 -0.80
CA ASP A 51 2.29 -9.60 -2.27
C ASP A 51 3.72 -9.34 -2.71
N ALA A 52 4.26 -8.19 -2.29
CA ALA A 52 5.55 -7.73 -2.73
C ALA A 52 6.67 -8.62 -2.20
N ASP A 53 6.52 -9.16 -0.99
CA ASP A 53 7.43 -10.17 -0.44
C ASP A 53 7.45 -11.46 -1.29
N PHE A 54 6.28 -12.04 -1.54
CA PHE A 54 6.15 -13.27 -2.32
C PHE A 54 6.70 -13.09 -3.74
N CYS A 55 6.30 -12.03 -4.45
CA CYS A 55 6.77 -11.79 -5.81
C CYS A 55 8.30 -11.61 -5.87
N ARG A 56 8.93 -10.97 -4.88
CA ARG A 56 10.39 -10.85 -4.83
C ARG A 56 11.07 -12.18 -4.55
N ARG A 57 10.52 -13.03 -3.67
CA ARG A 57 11.05 -14.40 -3.45
C ARG A 57 10.91 -15.23 -4.72
N ALA A 58 9.77 -15.14 -5.40
CA ALA A 58 9.55 -15.81 -6.68
C ALA A 58 10.54 -15.32 -7.76
N GLY A 59 10.76 -14.01 -7.86
CA GLY A 59 11.77 -13.43 -8.75
C GLY A 59 13.18 -13.90 -8.43
N GLY A 60 13.55 -13.98 -7.15
CA GLY A 60 14.83 -14.53 -6.70
C GLY A 60 15.00 -16.03 -7.03
N ALA A 61 13.91 -16.76 -7.21
CA ALA A 61 13.89 -18.16 -7.67
C ALA A 61 13.77 -18.29 -9.20
N GLY A 62 13.90 -17.20 -9.96
CA GLY A 62 13.84 -17.21 -11.42
C GLY A 62 12.44 -17.06 -12.02
N HIS A 63 11.40 -16.84 -11.20
CA HIS A 63 10.03 -16.62 -11.69
C HIS A 63 9.77 -15.12 -11.89
N GLY A 64 9.96 -14.64 -13.12
CA GLY A 64 9.66 -13.26 -13.51
C GLY A 64 8.16 -12.92 -13.45
N ILE A 65 7.84 -11.63 -13.34
CA ILE A 65 6.48 -11.10 -13.37
C ILE A 65 6.23 -10.29 -14.65
N ARG A 66 5.04 -10.45 -15.24
CA ARG A 66 4.61 -9.74 -16.45
C ARG A 66 3.21 -9.17 -16.26
N LEU A 67 2.99 -7.95 -16.74
CA LEU A 67 1.67 -7.34 -16.83
C LEU A 67 0.92 -7.90 -18.05
N VAL A 68 -0.34 -8.29 -17.85
CA VAL A 68 -1.26 -8.66 -18.93
C VAL A 68 -2.35 -7.61 -18.97
N GLU A 69 -2.33 -6.73 -19.97
CA GLU A 69 -3.23 -5.56 -20.03
C GLU A 69 -4.72 -5.96 -20.05
N GLY A 70 -5.06 -7.12 -20.61
CA GLY A 70 -6.43 -7.64 -20.63
C GLY A 70 -6.89 -8.29 -19.31
N ALA A 71 -5.98 -8.56 -18.37
CA ALA A 71 -6.30 -9.17 -17.08
C ALA A 71 -6.77 -8.10 -16.08
N CYS A 72 -8.02 -7.67 -16.23
CA CYS A 72 -8.63 -6.61 -15.44
C CYS A 72 -9.60 -7.17 -14.41
N VAL A 73 -9.62 -6.57 -13.22
CA VAL A 73 -10.60 -6.82 -12.16
C VAL A 73 -11.20 -5.51 -11.68
N ALA A 74 -12.51 -5.49 -11.44
CA ALA A 74 -13.18 -4.36 -10.81
C ALA A 74 -13.03 -4.45 -9.29
N HIS A 75 -12.62 -3.35 -8.65
CA HIS A 75 -12.54 -3.25 -7.19
C HIS A 75 -13.30 -2.00 -6.74
N PRO A 76 -14.27 -2.13 -5.81
CA PRO A 76 -15.01 -0.97 -5.30
C PRO A 76 -14.08 -0.05 -4.51
N ALA A 77 -14.12 1.25 -4.79
CA ALA A 77 -13.38 2.22 -4.00
C ALA A 77 -13.91 2.25 -2.55
N ARG A 78 -13.01 2.35 -1.56
CA ARG A 78 -13.42 2.49 -0.16
C ARG A 78 -14.23 3.77 0.02
N ALA A 79 -15.44 3.64 0.56
CA ALA A 79 -16.41 4.73 0.58
C ALA A 79 -16.32 5.62 1.83
N ASP A 80 -15.69 5.19 2.91
CA ASP A 80 -15.67 5.94 4.17
C ASP A 80 -14.27 6.17 4.71
N TRP A 81 -14.19 7.15 5.63
CA TRP A 81 -12.95 7.55 6.29
C TRP A 81 -12.36 6.44 7.16
N ALA A 82 -13.20 5.68 7.86
CA ALA A 82 -12.76 4.64 8.79
C ALA A 82 -11.99 3.55 8.04
N ALA A 83 -12.47 3.12 6.88
CA ALA A 83 -11.84 2.12 6.02
C ALA A 83 -10.49 2.58 5.47
N ILE A 84 -10.36 3.82 4.98
CA ILE A 84 -9.08 4.33 4.48
C ILE A 84 -8.09 4.62 5.61
N ALA A 85 -8.56 5.05 6.79
CA ALA A 85 -7.73 5.27 7.96
C ALA A 85 -7.23 3.94 8.55
N ALA A 86 -8.10 2.92 8.65
CA ALA A 86 -7.71 1.57 9.09
C ALA A 86 -6.64 0.97 8.17
N LYS A 87 -6.83 1.08 6.84
CA LYS A 87 -5.80 0.70 5.85
C LYS A 87 -4.49 1.43 6.10
N ALA A 88 -4.51 2.74 6.32
CA ALA A 88 -3.30 3.52 6.59
C ALA A 88 -2.59 3.06 7.87
N ARG A 89 -3.33 2.82 8.97
CA ARG A 89 -2.78 2.30 10.23
C ARG A 89 -2.17 0.91 10.05
N ARG A 90 -2.85 -0.01 9.36
CA ARG A 90 -2.33 -1.36 9.09
C ARG A 90 -1.04 -1.33 8.27
N VAL A 91 -0.99 -0.52 7.22
CA VAL A 91 0.23 -0.34 6.40
C VAL A 91 1.36 0.26 7.25
N LYS A 92 1.06 1.26 8.08
CA LYS A 92 2.05 1.89 8.97
C LYS A 92 2.56 0.91 10.04
N GLY A 93 1.66 0.11 10.61
CA GLY A 93 1.98 -0.98 11.53
C GLY A 93 2.97 -1.96 10.92
N GLY A 94 2.74 -2.41 9.69
CA GLY A 94 3.69 -3.26 8.97
C GLY A 94 5.05 -2.60 8.67
N GLN A 95 5.11 -1.28 8.51
CA GLN A 95 6.36 -0.55 8.29
C GLN A 95 7.19 -0.37 9.57
N ILE A 96 6.53 -0.12 10.71
CA ILE A 96 7.18 0.25 11.97
C ILE A 96 7.38 -0.96 12.89
N ALA A 97 6.49 -1.96 12.85
CA ALA A 97 6.53 -3.11 13.75
C ALA A 97 7.23 -4.33 13.13
N SER A 98 7.59 -4.32 11.85
CA SER A 98 8.19 -5.46 11.15
C SER A 98 9.54 -5.12 10.51
N GLY A 99 10.46 -6.09 10.47
CA GLY A 99 11.80 -5.97 9.88
C GLY A 99 12.88 -5.53 10.87
N SER A 100 14.08 -5.24 10.36
CA SER A 100 15.24 -4.87 11.19
C SER A 100 15.04 -3.54 11.91
N ARG A 101 15.74 -3.34 13.04
CA ARG A 101 15.69 -2.08 13.81
C ARG A 101 15.99 -0.85 12.96
N VAL A 102 16.99 -0.94 12.08
CA VAL A 102 17.37 0.12 11.13
C VAL A 102 16.21 0.45 10.19
N ARG A 103 15.55 -0.57 9.62
CA ARG A 103 14.40 -0.36 8.73
C ARG A 103 13.23 0.28 9.45
N ARG A 104 12.94 -0.16 10.68
CA ARG A 104 11.88 0.43 11.52
C ARG A 104 12.15 1.91 11.79
N LEU A 105 13.37 2.25 12.21
CA LEU A 105 13.78 3.64 12.44
C LEU A 105 13.68 4.49 11.17
N ALA A 106 14.17 3.97 10.03
CA ALA A 106 14.08 4.66 8.75
C ALA A 106 12.62 4.98 8.36
N TRP A 107 11.69 4.04 8.58
CA TRP A 107 10.26 4.26 8.33
C TRP A 107 9.64 5.26 9.29
N SER A 108 10.02 5.25 10.57
CA SER A 108 9.57 6.25 11.56
C SER A 108 10.00 7.65 11.15
N LEU A 109 11.30 7.86 10.85
CA LEU A 109 11.83 9.16 10.40
C LEU A 109 11.18 9.61 9.09
N ARG A 110 11.04 8.71 8.11
CA ARG A 110 10.39 9.01 6.84
C ARG A 110 8.93 9.43 6.99
N THR A 111 8.25 9.02 8.06
CA THR A 111 6.85 9.41 8.30
C THR A 111 6.72 10.88 8.68
N LEU A 112 7.78 11.50 9.22
CA LEU A 112 7.79 12.93 9.56
C LEU A 112 7.84 13.84 8.31
N VAL A 113 8.20 13.29 7.16
CA VAL A 113 8.26 14.05 5.90
C VAL A 113 6.85 14.15 5.31
N PRO A 114 6.31 15.37 5.08
CA PRO A 114 4.98 15.53 4.51
C PRO A 114 4.87 14.95 3.09
N PRO A 115 3.68 14.52 2.65
CA PRO A 115 3.49 13.77 1.40
C PRO A 115 3.51 14.65 0.13
N PHE A 116 4.34 15.70 0.05
CA PHE A 116 4.34 16.66 -1.06
C PHE A 116 4.51 16.00 -2.44
N ARG A 117 5.46 15.07 -2.56
CA ARG A 117 5.72 14.36 -3.83
C ARG A 117 4.50 13.55 -4.30
N GLU A 118 3.79 12.92 -3.36
CA GLU A 118 2.58 12.17 -3.68
C GLU A 118 1.42 13.11 -4.03
N SER A 119 1.30 14.24 -3.34
CA SER A 119 0.33 15.28 -3.65
C SER A 119 0.54 15.85 -5.05
N LEU A 120 1.79 16.15 -5.45
CA LEU A 120 2.11 16.57 -6.82
C LEU A 120 1.72 15.49 -7.84
N ALA A 121 2.00 14.22 -7.55
CA ALA A 121 1.60 13.12 -8.41
C ALA A 121 0.07 13.03 -8.57
N TYR A 122 -0.72 13.30 -7.52
CA TYR A 122 -2.18 13.33 -7.61
C TYR A 122 -2.69 14.48 -8.48
N LEU A 123 -2.06 15.65 -8.42
CA LEU A 123 -2.40 16.81 -9.26
C LEU A 123 -2.11 16.55 -10.76
N ALA A 124 -1.18 15.66 -11.07
CA ALA A 124 -0.85 15.27 -12.44
C ALA A 124 -1.74 14.14 -13.02
N ARG A 125 -2.60 13.50 -12.23
CA ARG A 125 -3.45 12.38 -12.70
C ARG A 125 -4.57 12.86 -13.64
N PRO A 126 -5.01 12.02 -14.62
CA PRO A 126 -6.09 12.34 -15.55
C PRO A 126 -7.49 12.20 -14.89
N HIS A 127 -7.74 12.99 -13.85
CA HIS A 127 -9.03 13.08 -13.16
C HIS A 127 -9.56 14.52 -13.17
N PRO A 128 -10.86 14.76 -12.88
CA PRO A 128 -11.37 16.12 -12.69
C PRO A 128 -10.60 16.90 -11.61
N TRP A 129 -10.40 18.20 -11.78
CA TRP A 129 -9.61 19.03 -10.82
C TRP A 129 -10.11 18.90 -9.37
N ARG A 130 -11.44 18.87 -9.18
CA ARG A 130 -12.07 18.62 -7.88
C ARG A 130 -11.57 17.32 -7.23
N HIS A 131 -11.45 16.24 -7.99
CA HIS A 131 -10.99 14.94 -7.47
C HIS A 131 -9.53 14.98 -7.05
N ARG A 132 -8.69 15.68 -7.82
CA ARG A 132 -7.26 15.84 -7.51
C ARG A 132 -7.07 16.59 -6.20
N LEU A 133 -7.76 17.71 -6.03
CA LEU A 133 -7.70 18.51 -4.79
C LEU A 133 -8.22 17.73 -3.58
N VAL A 134 -9.36 17.04 -3.72
CA VAL A 134 -9.90 16.18 -2.64
C VAL A 134 -8.90 15.08 -2.25
N ALA A 135 -8.25 14.44 -3.23
CA ALA A 135 -7.26 13.41 -2.96
C ALA A 135 -6.06 13.95 -2.19
N VAL A 136 -5.60 15.17 -2.49
CA VAL A 136 -4.52 15.86 -1.76
C VAL A 136 -4.96 16.15 -0.31
N VAL A 137 -6.14 16.73 -0.10
CA VAL A 137 -6.66 17.02 1.25
C VAL A 137 -6.77 15.74 2.09
N ILE A 138 -7.36 14.68 1.53
CA ILE A 138 -7.47 13.39 2.21
C ILE A 138 -6.10 12.78 2.50
N ARG A 139 -5.11 12.94 1.60
CA ARG A 139 -3.75 12.45 1.83
C ARG A 139 -3.07 13.12 3.02
N PHE A 140 -3.22 14.43 3.18
CA PHE A 140 -2.71 15.15 4.34
C PHE A 140 -3.43 14.74 5.63
N ARG A 141 -4.74 14.52 5.59
CA ARG A 141 -5.46 13.98 6.75
C ARG A 141 -4.97 12.57 7.12
N LEU A 142 -4.74 11.70 6.13
CA LEU A 142 -4.17 10.36 6.35
C LEU A 142 -2.74 10.43 6.87
N TRP A 143 -1.96 11.45 6.49
CA TRP A 143 -0.64 11.68 7.05
C TRP A 143 -0.71 11.97 8.55
N GLY A 144 -1.70 12.74 9.01
CA GLY A 144 -1.98 12.90 10.44
C GLY A 144 -2.27 11.56 11.15
N VAL A 145 -3.04 10.66 10.51
CA VAL A 145 -3.28 9.30 11.04
C VAL A 145 -1.99 8.49 11.11
N GLU A 146 -1.15 8.58 10.08
CA GLU A 146 0.15 7.89 10.01
C GLU A 146 1.12 8.39 11.10
N LEU A 147 1.14 9.70 11.39
CA LEU A 147 1.92 10.29 12.47
C LEU A 147 1.42 9.81 13.85
N ALA A 148 0.12 9.89 14.09
CA ALA A 148 -0.48 9.45 15.35
C ALA A 148 -0.25 7.94 15.60
N GLU A 149 -0.39 7.12 14.55
CA GLU A 149 -0.12 5.68 14.63
C GLU A 149 1.36 5.41 14.90
N THR A 150 2.26 6.17 14.26
CA THR A 150 3.71 6.08 14.53
C THR A 150 4.03 6.37 15.99
N ALA A 151 3.51 7.47 16.54
CA ALA A 151 3.71 7.83 17.94
C ALA A 151 3.17 6.74 18.88
N ARG A 152 1.95 6.24 18.61
CA ARG A 152 1.32 5.16 19.38
C ARG A 152 2.16 3.87 19.39
N LEU A 153 2.71 3.48 18.23
CA LEU A 153 3.54 2.28 18.10
C LEU A 153 4.90 2.44 18.79
N LEU A 154 5.50 3.63 18.72
CA LEU A 154 6.74 3.94 19.44
C LEU A 154 6.54 3.94 20.97
N ALA A 155 5.35 4.29 21.43
CA ALA A 155 4.95 4.20 22.84
C ALA A 155 4.54 2.78 23.29
N GLY A 156 4.78 1.74 22.47
CA GLY A 156 4.49 0.34 22.83
C GLY A 156 3.09 -0.17 22.42
N GLY A 157 2.33 0.61 21.65
CA GLY A 157 1.03 0.18 21.12
C GLY A 157 1.13 -1.04 20.19
N ARG A 158 0.08 -1.86 20.17
CA ARG A 158 -0.03 -3.00 19.23
C ARG A 158 -0.54 -2.55 17.86
N PRO A 159 0.00 -3.05 16.73
CA PRO A 159 -0.39 -2.58 15.39
C PRO A 159 -1.79 -3.05 14.98
N GLU A 160 -2.48 -2.23 14.19
CA GLU A 160 -3.80 -2.54 13.64
C GLU A 160 -3.74 -3.76 12.68
N ARG A 161 -4.61 -4.74 12.89
CA ARG A 161 -4.74 -5.95 12.05
C ARG A 161 -6.04 -6.03 11.27
N ARG A 162 -7.06 -5.25 11.64
CA ARG A 162 -8.37 -5.25 10.99
C ARG A 162 -8.36 -4.49 9.66
#